data_AF-A0AAW6HWI1-F1
#
_entry.id   AF-A0AAW6HWI1-F1
#
_cell.length_a   1.000
_cell.length_b   1.000
_cell.length_c   1.000
_cell.angle_alpha   90.00
_cell.angle_beta   90.00
_cell.angle_gamma   90.00
#
_symmetry.space_group_name_H-M   'P 1'
#
loop_
_entity.id
_entity.type
_entity.pdbx_description
1 polymer ?
#
loop_
_entity_poly.entity_id
_entity_poly.type
_entity_poly.pdbx_seq_one_letter_code
_entity_poly.pdbx_strand_id
1 'polypeptide(L)'
;MSKLTFLDSDPLFAHQYISSLNLLASDIGCQIEVIRKNLLRIGSLASKASDEVVLDNIHIMYLYSIDFFSELQELNCRLSRLSSLYSISDI
;
A
#
# COMPACT_ATOMS: atom_id res chain seq x y z
N MET A 1 -12.60 14.27 19.10
CA MET A 1 -12.78 13.68 17.76
C MET A 1 -13.51 14.70 16.87
N SER A 2 -12.87 15.81 16.46
CA SER A 2 -13.59 16.95 15.84
C SER A 2 -13.34 17.15 14.33
N LYS A 3 -12.45 16.37 13.70
CA LYS A 3 -12.08 16.56 12.27
C LYS A 3 -12.75 15.60 11.29
N LEU A 4 -13.48 14.59 11.77
CA LEU A 4 -14.18 13.61 10.93
C LEU A 4 -15.71 13.77 10.95
N THR A 5 -16.21 14.83 11.61
CA THR A 5 -17.66 15.11 11.71
C THR A 5 -18.35 15.26 10.35
N PHE A 6 -17.59 15.56 9.29
CA PHE A 6 -18.11 15.57 7.92
C PHE A 6 -18.46 14.16 7.42
N LEU A 7 -17.70 13.13 7.78
CA LEU A 7 -18.03 11.74 7.46
C LEU A 7 -19.27 11.27 8.22
N ASP A 8 -19.46 11.75 9.45
CA ASP A 8 -20.65 11.46 10.25
C ASP A 8 -21.92 12.13 9.68
N SER A 9 -21.76 13.20 8.88
CA SER A 9 -22.88 13.92 8.29
C SER A 9 -23.48 13.26 7.04
N ASP A 10 -22.69 12.40 6.37
CA ASP A 10 -23.14 11.60 5.22
C ASP A 10 -22.48 10.21 5.27
N PRO A 11 -23.11 9.25 5.96
CA PRO A 11 -22.58 7.89 6.11
C PRO A 11 -22.40 7.14 4.77
N LEU A 12 -23.25 7.42 3.77
CA LEU A 12 -23.13 6.79 2.45
C LEU A 12 -21.89 7.32 1.72
N PHE A 13 -21.68 8.64 1.74
CA PHE A 13 -20.46 9.23 1.21
C PHE A 13 -19.23 8.69 1.93
N ALA A 14 -19.26 8.62 3.27
CA ALA A 14 -18.16 8.07 4.06
C ALA A 14 -17.82 6.64 3.65
N HIS A 15 -18.84 5.77 3.53
CA HIS A 15 -18.67 4.40 3.07
C HIS A 15 -18.02 4.33 1.67
N GLN A 16 -18.53 5.10 0.70
CA GLN A 16 -18.00 5.13 -0.67
C GLN A 16 -16.56 5.64 -0.74
N TYR A 17 -16.24 6.69 0.04
CA TYR A 17 -14.89 7.25 0.14
C TYR A 17 -13.91 6.23 0.73
N ILE A 18 -14.28 5.59 1.83
CA ILE A 18 -13.47 4.55 2.48
C ILE A 18 -13.27 3.35 1.55
N SER A 19 -14.31 2.94 0.82
CA SER A 19 -14.23 1.88 -0.19
C SER A 19 -13.22 2.22 -1.29
N SER A 20 -13.26 3.46 -1.78
CA SER A 20 -12.29 3.96 -2.78
C SER A 20 -10.85 3.98 -2.25
N LEU A 21 -10.65 4.33 -0.99
CA LEU A 21 -9.33 4.27 -0.35
C LEU A 21 -8.82 2.82 -0.20
N ASN A 22 -9.70 1.86 0.10
CA ASN A 22 -9.32 0.44 0.15
C ASN A 22 -8.89 -0.07 -1.23
N LEU A 23 -9.60 0.32 -2.30
CA LEU A 23 -9.20 -0.01 -3.68
C LEU A 23 -7.83 0.59 -4.02
N LEU A 24 -7.61 1.87 -3.71
CA LEU A 24 -6.33 2.53 -3.93
C LEU A 24 -5.19 1.83 -3.16
N ALA A 25 -5.41 1.45 -1.91
CA ALA A 25 -4.42 0.73 -1.11
C ALA A 25 -4.09 -0.64 -1.73
N SER A 26 -5.10 -1.36 -2.23
CA SER A 26 -4.92 -2.62 -2.96
C SER A 26 -4.09 -2.43 -4.23
N ASP A 27 -4.38 -1.39 -5.02
CA ASP A 27 -3.64 -1.08 -6.25
C ASP A 27 -2.17 -0.77 -5.94
N ILE A 28 -1.91 0.05 -4.92
CA ILE A 28 -0.54 0.34 -4.46
C ILE A 28 0.19 -0.96 -4.07
N GLY A 29 -0.48 -1.84 -3.32
CA GLY A 29 0.09 -3.14 -2.94
C GLY A 29 0.46 -4.00 -4.15
N CYS A 30 -0.40 -4.04 -5.17
CA CYS A 30 -0.12 -4.74 -6.42
C CYS A 30 1.10 -4.14 -7.14
N GLN A 31 1.23 -2.81 -7.18
CA GLN A 31 2.38 -2.15 -7.81
C GLN A 31 3.69 -2.43 -7.06
N ILE A 32 3.68 -2.42 -5.72
CA ILE A 32 4.85 -2.78 -4.91
C ILE A 32 5.32 -4.20 -5.25
N GLU A 33 4.39 -5.15 -5.35
CA GLU A 33 4.72 -6.54 -5.71
C GLU A 33 5.31 -6.66 -7.14
N VAL A 34 4.79 -5.89 -8.10
CA VAL A 34 5.36 -5.82 -9.45
C VAL A 34 6.78 -5.25 -9.42
N ILE A 35 7.02 -4.18 -8.66
CA ILE A 35 8.36 -3.59 -8.49
C ILE A 35 9.31 -4.62 -7.89
N ARG A 36 8.92 -5.32 -6.81
CA ARG A 36 9.76 -6.34 -6.16
C ARG A 36 10.12 -7.48 -7.11
N LYS A 37 9.16 -7.96 -7.90
CA LYS A 37 9.42 -8.99 -8.92
C LYS A 37 10.41 -8.51 -9.98
N ASN A 38 10.28 -7.26 -10.44
CA ASN A 38 11.19 -6.68 -11.41
C ASN A 38 12.60 -6.50 -10.83
N LEU A 39 12.73 -6.04 -9.58
CA LEU A 39 14.02 -5.92 -8.88
C LEU A 39 14.73 -7.27 -8.78
N LEU A 40 14.03 -8.35 -8.40
CA LEU A 40 14.60 -9.69 -8.36
C LEU A 40 15.09 -10.16 -9.74
N ARG A 41 14.32 -9.86 -10.80
CA ARG A 41 14.70 -10.21 -12.17
C ARG A 41 15.95 -9.46 -12.61
N ILE A 42 16.02 -8.14 -12.37
CA ILE A 42 17.21 -7.34 -12.71
C ILE A 42 18.40 -7.82 -11.88
N GLY A 43 18.20 -8.15 -10.60
CA GLY A 43 19.25 -8.64 -9.72
C GLY A 43 19.85 -9.96 -10.20
N SER A 44 19.01 -10.87 -10.69
CA SER A 44 19.47 -12.11 -11.32
C SER A 44 20.32 -11.85 -12.57
N LEU A 45 19.96 -10.86 -13.39
CA LEU A 45 20.73 -10.50 -14.58
C LEU A 45 22.06 -9.83 -14.22
N ALA A 46 22.04 -8.90 -13.27
CA ALA A 46 23.24 -8.21 -12.77
C ALA A 46 24.23 -9.18 -12.13
N SER A 47 23.74 -10.15 -11.34
CA SER A 47 24.57 -11.21 -10.77
C SER A 47 25.26 -12.05 -11.84
N LYS A 48 24.54 -12.42 -12.91
CA LYS A 48 25.14 -13.15 -14.05
C LYS A 48 26.19 -12.31 -14.79
N ALA A 49 26.04 -10.99 -14.80
CA ALA A 49 26.97 -10.05 -15.42
C ALA A 49 28.11 -9.63 -14.47
N SER A 50 28.10 -10.06 -13.19
CA SER A 50 29.03 -9.58 -12.15
C SER A 50 29.00 -8.04 -12.01
N ASP A 51 27.83 -7.43 -12.19
CA ASP A 51 27.62 -5.99 -12.07
C ASP A 51 27.27 -5.62 -10.62
N GLU A 52 28.30 -5.46 -9.80
CA GLU A 52 28.18 -5.18 -8.36
C GLU A 52 27.47 -3.84 -8.09
N VAL A 53 27.68 -2.83 -8.95
CA VAL A 53 27.04 -1.52 -8.78
C VAL A 53 25.53 -1.63 -8.93
N VAL A 54 25.06 -2.42 -9.90
CA VAL A 54 23.62 -2.67 -10.07
C VAL A 54 23.08 -3.52 -8.92
N LEU A 55 23.84 -4.51 -8.43
CA LEU A 55 23.43 -5.35 -7.30
C LEU A 55 23.23 -4.53 -6.01
N ASP A 56 24.15 -3.63 -5.69
CA ASP A 56 24.05 -2.74 -4.51
C ASP A 56 22.81 -1.85 -4.60
N ASN A 57 22.56 -1.25 -5.78
CA ASN A 57 21.39 -0.42 -5.99
C ASN A 57 20.07 -1.21 -5.85
N ILE A 58 20.04 -2.45 -6.36
CA ILE A 58 18.87 -3.33 -6.24
C ILE A 58 18.64 -3.71 -4.78
N HIS A 59 19.70 -3.98 -4.02
CA HIS A 59 19.59 -4.28 -2.60
C HIS A 59 18.96 -3.11 -1.84
N ILE A 60 19.44 -1.90 -2.08
CA ILE A 60 18.88 -0.66 -1.48
C ILE A 60 17.41 -0.48 -1.88
N MET A 61 17.09 -0.61 -3.18
CA MET A 61 15.70 -0.50 -3.66
C MET A 61 14.79 -1.57 -3.06
N TYR A 62 15.31 -2.78 -2.84
CA TYR A 62 14.56 -3.86 -2.21
C TYR A 62 14.26 -3.54 -0.74
N LEU A 63 15.21 -2.96 0.00
CA LEU A 63 14.99 -2.50 1.37
C LEU A 63 13.88 -1.42 1.43
N TYR A 64 13.94 -0.40 0.57
CA TYR A 64 12.87 0.61 0.50
C TYR A 64 11.50 -0.01 0.17
N SER A 65 11.46 -1.06 -0.67
CA SER A 65 10.20 -1.74 -0.96
C SER A 65 9.58 -2.43 0.26
N ILE A 66 10.41 -2.87 1.21
CA ILE A 66 9.94 -3.44 2.49
C ILE A 66 9.31 -2.34 3.35
N ASP A 67 9.94 -1.18 3.42
CA ASP A 67 9.42 -0.04 4.18
C ASP A 67 8.06 0.42 3.63
N PHE A 68 7.94 0.60 2.31
CA PHE A 68 6.65 0.91 1.67
C PHE A 68 5.58 -0.13 1.94
N PHE A 69 5.95 -1.41 1.95
CA PHE A 69 5.01 -2.49 2.28
C PHE A 69 4.56 -2.41 3.75
N SER A 70 5.46 -2.08 4.67
CA SER A 70 5.12 -1.87 6.09
C SER A 70 4.15 -0.70 6.29
N GLU A 71 4.42 0.44 5.65
CA GLU A 71 3.52 1.61 5.68
C GLU A 71 2.14 1.28 5.10
N LEU A 72 2.11 0.51 4.01
CA LEU A 72 0.85 0.06 3.40
C LEU A 72 0.07 -0.88 4.34
N GLN A 73 0.75 -1.77 5.09
CA GLN A 73 0.09 -2.59 6.09
C GLN A 73 -0.54 -1.74 7.21
N GLU A 74 0.17 -0.72 7.70
CA GLU A 74 -0.38 0.20 8.69
C GLU A 74 -1.62 0.93 8.15
N LEU A 75 -1.55 1.42 6.91
CA LEU A 75 -2.68 2.05 6.22
C LEU A 75 -3.87 1.08 6.14
N ASN A 76 -3.65 -0.17 5.73
CA ASN A 76 -4.69 -1.19 5.66
C ASN A 76 -5.33 -1.47 7.04
N CYS A 77 -4.53 -1.53 8.11
CA CYS A 77 -5.07 -1.67 9.46
C CYS A 77 -5.97 -0.48 9.84
N ARG A 78 -5.56 0.74 9.48
CA ARG A 78 -6.34 1.96 9.76
C ARG A 78 -7.63 2.01 8.93
N LEU A 79 -7.56 1.64 7.64
CA LEU A 79 -8.72 1.56 6.76
C LEU A 79 -9.70 0.47 7.21
N SER A 80 -9.21 -0.69 7.64
CA SER A 80 -10.07 -1.76 8.18
C SER A 80 -10.87 -1.28 9.39
N ARG A 81 -10.23 -0.58 10.33
CA ARG A 81 -10.92 0.05 11.47
C ARG A 81 -11.95 1.07 11.01
N LEU A 82 -11.61 1.90 10.02
CA LEU A 82 -12.51 2.93 9.50
C LEU A 82 -13.72 2.31 8.78
N SER A 83 -13.51 1.28 7.97
CA SER A 83 -14.58 0.52 7.31
C SER A 83 -15.54 -0.11 8.32
N SER A 84 -15.04 -0.54 9.49
CA SER A 84 -15.91 -1.09 10.55
C SER A 84 -16.79 -0.04 11.24
N LEU A 85 -16.37 1.23 11.25
CA LEU A 85 -17.14 2.34 11.83
C LEU A 85 -18.22 2.88 10.89
N TYR A 86 -18.01 2.77 9.59
CA TYR A 86 -18.94 3.24 8.55
C TYR A 86 -19.49 2.06 7.76
N SER A 87 -19.90 1.03 8.48
CA SER A 87 -20.48 -0.19 7.92
C SER A 87 -21.91 0.10 7.42
N ILE A 88 -22.33 -0.55 6.32
CA ILE A 88 -23.68 -0.35 5.77
C ILE A 88 -24.77 -0.77 6.79
N SER A 89 -24.44 -1.63 7.77
CA SER A 89 -25.37 -2.01 8.84
C SER A 89 -25.77 -0.86 9.78
N ASP A 90 -25.06 0.27 9.75
CA ASP A 90 -25.31 1.45 10.56
C ASP A 90 -26.00 2.60 9.78
N ILE A 91 -26.36 2.38 8.51
CA ILE A 91 -27.04 3.32 7.60
C ILE A 91 -28.47 2.83 7.32
#